data_AF-A0A840NY35-F1
#
_entry.id   AF-A0A840NY35-F1
#
_cell.length_a   1.000
_cell.length_b   1.000
_cell.length_c   1.000
_cell.angle_alpha   90.00
_cell.angle_beta   90.00
_cell.angle_gamma   90.00
#
_symmetry.space_group_name_H-M   'P 1'
#
loop_
_entity.id
_entity.type
_entity.pdbx_description
1 polymer ?
#
loop_
_entity_poly.entity_id
_entity_poly.type
_entity_poly.pdbx_seq_one_letter_code
_entity_poly.pdbx_strand_id
1 'polypeptide(L)'
;MWWPPVDRAIFDGEHLPVWDDSVGYLDPATGEVLTTWHEALDQLDQDDTAEPRHMIRFGDQLDIQGVLAGTPDADQCIRYLSKYLTKSIGDTLDTDAPTRREHAARLVEALRYEPCSPTCANWLRYGIQPKAAKPGMTPGRCRGKAHKPDHLGYAGRRVLVSRKWSNKTLAEHKQDRRTWVLQALGIDQQPADPRRYTWKPVPAGDGNVPPLAVRLLRSIHERQRWRNHLRDLEAQAHGQDLSATTEAA
;
A
#
# COMPACT_ATOMS: atom_id res chain seq x y z
N MET A 1 -10.36 10.05 -7.33
CA MET A 1 -9.19 9.50 -8.06
C MET A 1 -9.32 9.99 -9.49
N TRP A 2 -8.32 10.71 -9.98
CA TRP A 2 -8.26 11.24 -11.35
C TRP A 2 -7.64 10.19 -12.26
N TRP A 3 -8.49 9.50 -13.01
CA TRP A 3 -8.11 8.48 -13.98
C TRP A 3 -8.96 8.66 -15.23
N PRO A 4 -8.48 8.20 -16.40
CA PRO A 4 -9.26 8.22 -17.61
C PRO A 4 -10.61 7.48 -17.46
N PRO A 5 -11.63 7.86 -18.24
CA PRO A 5 -12.96 7.25 -18.20
C PRO A 5 -12.92 5.79 -18.69
N VAL A 6 -13.88 4.98 -18.21
CA VAL A 6 -14.06 3.57 -18.64
C VAL A 6 -15.54 3.20 -18.88
N ASP A 7 -16.40 4.21 -18.88
CA ASP A 7 -17.83 4.08 -19.07
C ASP A 7 -18.18 3.34 -20.37
N ARG A 8 -17.33 3.46 -21.40
CA ARG A 8 -17.47 2.77 -22.67
C ARG A 8 -16.32 1.80 -22.94
N ALA A 9 -16.63 0.51 -23.01
CA ALA A 9 -15.71 -0.48 -23.56
C ALA A 9 -15.61 -0.32 -25.08
N ILE A 10 -14.39 -0.14 -25.59
CA ILE A 10 -14.08 -0.03 -27.02
C ILE A 10 -13.73 -1.40 -27.58
N PHE A 11 -12.95 -2.18 -26.81
CA PHE A 11 -12.46 -3.49 -27.20
C PHE A 11 -13.09 -4.59 -26.36
N ASP A 12 -13.79 -5.54 -27.00
CA ASP A 12 -14.42 -6.67 -26.33
C ASP A 12 -14.56 -7.89 -27.25
N GLY A 13 -14.77 -9.07 -26.66
CA GLY A 13 -14.92 -10.32 -27.39
C GLY A 13 -13.73 -10.60 -28.29
N GLU A 14 -13.99 -10.75 -29.59
CA GLU A 14 -12.98 -11.01 -30.62
C GLU A 14 -12.29 -9.75 -31.15
N HIS A 15 -12.82 -8.55 -30.84
CA HIS A 15 -12.23 -7.28 -31.26
C HIS A 15 -11.30 -6.75 -30.16
N LEU A 16 -10.08 -7.28 -30.14
CA LEU A 16 -9.04 -6.92 -29.17
C LEU A 16 -7.90 -6.17 -29.84
N PRO A 17 -7.26 -5.22 -29.13
CA PRO A 17 -6.16 -4.47 -29.70
C PRO A 17 -4.95 -5.37 -29.95
N VAL A 18 -4.25 -5.09 -31.05
CA VAL A 18 -3.10 -5.87 -31.52
C VAL A 18 -1.81 -5.18 -31.15
N TRP A 19 -0.76 -5.96 -30.89
CA TRP A 19 0.55 -5.42 -30.52
C TRP A 19 1.43 -5.23 -31.76
N ASP A 20 2.05 -4.06 -31.86
CA ASP A 20 3.14 -3.75 -32.77
C ASP A 20 4.42 -3.40 -31.97
N ASP A 21 5.56 -3.92 -32.40
CA ASP A 21 6.83 -3.75 -31.68
C ASP A 21 7.41 -2.33 -31.74
N SER A 22 6.97 -1.50 -32.70
CA SER A 22 7.46 -0.14 -32.90
C SER A 22 6.61 0.91 -32.19
N VAL A 23 5.28 0.75 -32.20
CA VAL A 23 4.33 1.77 -31.72
C VAL A 23 3.43 1.31 -30.57
N GLY A 24 3.47 0.03 -30.20
CA GLY A 24 2.65 -0.54 -29.12
C GLY A 24 1.29 -1.04 -29.61
N TYR A 25 0.24 -0.82 -28.83
CA TYR A 25 -1.08 -1.34 -29.16
C TYR A 25 -1.83 -0.50 -30.21
N LEU A 26 -2.45 -1.20 -31.17
CA LEU A 26 -3.26 -0.64 -32.25
C LEU A 26 -4.69 -1.15 -32.20
N ASP A 27 -5.62 -0.35 -32.71
CA ASP A 27 -6.95 -0.83 -33.10
C ASP A 27 -6.82 -1.70 -34.38
N PRO A 28 -7.26 -2.97 -34.38
CA PRO A 28 -7.13 -3.85 -35.53
C PRO A 28 -8.05 -3.46 -36.71
N ALA A 29 -9.11 -2.68 -36.48
CA ALA A 29 -10.02 -2.24 -37.53
C ALA A 29 -9.52 -0.98 -38.26
N THR A 30 -8.91 -0.04 -37.54
CA THR A 30 -8.45 1.23 -38.12
C THR A 30 -6.93 1.31 -38.33
N GLY A 31 -6.16 0.50 -37.60
CA GLY A 31 -4.70 0.58 -37.55
C GLY A 31 -4.17 1.75 -36.71
N GLU A 32 -5.04 2.50 -36.04
CA GLU A 32 -4.64 3.65 -35.22
C GLU A 32 -3.96 3.21 -33.93
N VAL A 33 -2.92 3.95 -33.53
CA VAL A 33 -2.22 3.73 -32.27
C VAL A 33 -3.10 4.18 -31.11
N LEU A 34 -3.28 3.31 -30.12
CA LEU A 34 -4.04 3.63 -28.92
C LEU A 34 -3.36 4.73 -28.11
N THR A 35 -4.15 5.60 -27.50
CA THR A 35 -3.65 6.67 -26.62
C THR A 35 -2.84 6.10 -25.47
N THR A 36 -1.66 6.65 -25.21
CA THR A 36 -0.81 6.19 -24.11
C THR A 36 -1.36 6.64 -22.75
N TRP A 37 -0.95 5.95 -21.68
CA TRP A 37 -1.34 6.33 -20.32
C TRP A 37 -1.00 7.79 -19.97
N HIS A 38 0.14 8.33 -20.42
CA HIS A 38 0.51 9.71 -20.11
C HIS A 38 -0.31 10.70 -20.93
N GLU A 39 -0.49 10.47 -22.23
CA GLU A 39 -1.37 11.30 -23.07
C GLU A 39 -2.81 11.32 -22.54
N ALA A 40 -3.33 10.18 -22.06
CA ALA A 40 -4.66 10.12 -21.46
C ALA A 40 -4.77 10.92 -20.14
N LEU A 41 -3.66 11.08 -19.39
CA LEU A 41 -3.62 11.96 -18.22
C LEU A 41 -3.46 13.42 -18.63
N ASP A 42 -2.64 13.72 -19.64
CA ASP A 42 -2.46 15.08 -20.15
C ASP A 42 -3.76 15.62 -20.77
N GLN A 43 -4.53 14.77 -21.46
CA GLN A 43 -5.88 15.10 -21.94
C GLN A 43 -6.85 15.36 -20.79
N LEU A 44 -6.77 14.57 -19.72
CA LEU A 44 -7.60 14.75 -18.52
C LEU A 44 -7.25 16.07 -17.80
N ASP A 45 -5.97 16.42 -17.73
CA ASP A 45 -5.51 17.66 -17.11
C ASP A 45 -5.88 18.91 -17.93
N GLN A 46 -6.14 18.76 -19.24
CA GLN A 46 -6.56 19.83 -20.15
C GLN A 46 -8.09 19.98 -20.23
N ASP A 47 -8.85 19.03 -19.71
CA ASP A 47 -10.32 19.04 -19.74
C ASP A 47 -10.88 19.72 -18.49
N ASP A 48 -11.32 20.98 -18.65
CA ASP A 48 -11.93 21.79 -17.60
C ASP A 48 -13.25 21.19 -17.04
N THR A 49 -13.83 20.21 -17.74
CA THR A 49 -15.06 19.50 -17.33
C THR A 49 -14.79 18.12 -16.74
N ALA A 50 -13.53 17.70 -16.66
CA ALA A 50 -13.17 16.38 -16.16
C ALA A 50 -13.62 16.19 -14.71
N GLU A 51 -14.21 15.03 -14.43
CA GLU A 51 -14.60 14.64 -13.08
C GLU A 51 -13.72 13.49 -12.55
N PRO A 52 -13.45 13.44 -11.23
CA PRO A 52 -12.73 12.34 -10.65
C PRO A 52 -13.55 11.05 -10.70
N ARG A 53 -13.11 10.10 -11.53
CA ARG A 53 -13.70 8.75 -11.71
C ARG A 53 -14.27 8.10 -10.43
N HIS A 54 -13.49 8.12 -9.35
CA HIS A 54 -13.96 7.64 -8.05
C HIS A 54 -13.91 8.78 -7.05
N MET A 55 -15.08 9.25 -6.64
CA MET A 55 -15.25 10.12 -5.49
C MET A 55 -15.77 9.29 -4.33
N ILE A 56 -14.97 9.17 -3.28
CA ILE A 56 -15.46 8.71 -1.99
C ILE A 56 -15.68 9.97 -1.18
N ARG A 57 -16.95 10.30 -0.92
CA ARG A 57 -17.29 11.30 0.09
C ARG A 57 -17.41 10.58 1.41
N PHE A 58 -16.45 10.85 2.28
CA PHE A 58 -16.62 10.60 3.70
C PHE A 58 -17.76 11.53 4.17
N GLY A 59 -18.81 10.98 4.77
CA GLY A 59 -19.89 11.79 5.38
C GLY A 59 -19.39 12.59 6.59
N ASP A 60 -20.26 12.96 7.52
CA ASP A 60 -19.87 13.45 8.86
C ASP A 60 -19.15 12.30 9.62
N GLN A 61 -17.89 12.05 9.27
CA GLN A 61 -17.16 10.85 9.65
C GLN A 61 -16.23 11.05 10.83
N LEU A 62 -16.12 12.27 11.32
CA LEU A 62 -15.21 12.60 12.39
C LEU A 62 -16.00 13.37 13.46
N ASP A 63 -16.58 12.62 14.37
CA ASP A 63 -16.77 13.10 15.73
C ASP A 63 -15.39 13.08 16.39
N ILE A 64 -14.61 14.16 16.18
CA ILE A 64 -13.27 14.29 16.75
C ILE A 64 -13.41 14.51 18.24
N GLN A 65 -13.51 13.42 18.98
CA GLN A 65 -13.42 13.40 20.42
C GLN A 65 -11.94 13.60 20.78
N GLY A 66 -11.58 14.81 21.21
CA GLY A 66 -10.24 15.11 21.70
C GLY A 66 -10.01 14.39 23.02
N VAL A 67 -9.09 13.43 23.04
CA VAL A 67 -8.73 12.69 24.26
C VAL A 67 -7.30 13.07 24.65
N LEU A 68 -7.15 13.63 25.85
CA LEU A 68 -5.84 14.03 26.38
C LEU A 68 -5.04 12.81 26.84
N ALA A 69 -3.76 12.75 26.46
CA ALA A 69 -2.87 11.67 26.87
C ALA A 69 -2.72 11.62 28.40
N GLY A 70 -2.61 10.41 28.97
CA GLY A 70 -2.46 10.19 30.41
C GLY A 70 -3.75 10.30 31.23
N THR A 71 -4.91 10.49 30.59
CA THR A 71 -6.21 10.54 31.26
C THR A 71 -6.89 9.16 31.29
N PRO A 72 -7.81 8.92 32.26
CA PRO A 72 -8.64 7.71 32.27
C PRO A 72 -9.43 7.51 30.97
N ASP A 73 -9.82 8.59 30.29
CA ASP A 73 -10.53 8.56 29.02
C ASP A 73 -9.65 8.02 27.88
N ALA A 74 -8.35 8.34 27.87
CA ALA A 74 -7.38 7.76 26.93
C ALA A 74 -7.30 6.24 27.08
N ASP A 75 -7.19 5.76 28.32
CA ASP A 75 -7.14 4.34 28.62
C ASP A 75 -8.46 3.63 28.25
N GLN A 76 -9.60 4.27 28.51
CA GLN A 76 -10.92 3.79 28.11
C GLN A 76 -11.02 3.63 26.59
N CYS A 77 -10.64 4.67 25.83
CA CYS A 77 -10.68 4.69 24.37
C CYS A 77 -9.75 3.63 23.77
N ILE A 78 -8.51 3.50 24.28
CA ILE A 78 -7.56 2.46 23.83
C ILE A 78 -8.16 1.08 24.05
N ARG A 79 -8.71 0.81 25.24
CA ARG A 79 -9.30 -0.49 25.61
C ARG A 79 -10.49 -0.84 24.70
N TYR A 80 -11.36 0.13 24.46
CA TYR A 80 -12.52 -0.04 23.58
C TYR A 80 -12.09 -0.24 22.12
N LEU A 81 -11.17 0.58 21.62
CA LEU A 81 -10.63 0.44 20.27
C LEU A 81 -9.99 -0.94 20.09
N SER A 82 -9.12 -1.37 21.00
CA SER A 82 -8.51 -2.70 20.95
C SER A 82 -9.57 -3.82 20.98
N LYS A 83 -10.58 -3.71 21.85
CA LYS A 83 -11.68 -4.69 21.92
C LYS A 83 -12.39 -4.86 20.57
N TYR A 84 -12.81 -3.76 19.94
CA TYR A 84 -13.57 -3.81 18.69
C TYR A 84 -12.70 -4.07 17.46
N LEU A 85 -11.46 -3.58 17.46
CA LEU A 85 -10.49 -3.89 16.42
C LEU A 85 -10.17 -5.39 16.40
N THR A 86 -9.88 -5.99 17.56
CA THR A 86 -9.61 -7.43 17.66
C THR A 86 -10.84 -8.26 17.33
N LYS A 87 -12.05 -7.82 17.72
CA LYS A 87 -13.30 -8.49 17.34
C LYS A 87 -13.52 -8.45 15.82
N SER A 88 -13.35 -7.28 15.21
CA SER A 88 -13.51 -7.07 13.76
C SER A 88 -12.46 -7.84 12.93
N ILE A 89 -11.23 -7.94 13.43
CA ILE A 89 -10.16 -8.73 12.79
C ILE A 89 -10.39 -10.25 12.99
N GLY A 90 -10.98 -10.64 14.12
CA GLY A 90 -11.27 -12.03 14.47
C GLY A 90 -12.48 -12.63 13.72
N ASP A 91 -13.43 -11.79 13.32
CA ASP A 91 -14.52 -12.15 12.40
C ASP A 91 -13.99 -12.22 10.97
N THR A 92 -13.05 -13.15 10.72
CA THR A 92 -12.70 -13.52 9.35
C THR A 92 -13.94 -14.04 8.65
N LEU A 93 -14.27 -13.46 7.50
CA LEU A 93 -15.34 -13.93 6.63
C LEU A 93 -15.19 -15.44 6.45
N ASP A 94 -16.08 -16.22 7.08
CA ASP A 94 -16.15 -17.66 6.89
C ASP A 94 -16.41 -17.94 5.40
N THR A 95 -15.45 -18.53 4.70
CA THR A 95 -15.52 -18.69 3.23
C THR A 95 -16.28 -19.94 2.80
N ASP A 96 -16.72 -20.80 3.72
CA ASP A 96 -17.27 -22.12 3.37
C ASP A 96 -18.75 -22.06 2.97
N ALA A 97 -19.45 -20.97 3.30
CA ALA A 97 -20.85 -20.78 2.90
C ALA A 97 -21.00 -20.65 1.36
N PRO A 98 -21.86 -21.47 0.71
CA PRO A 98 -22.06 -21.45 -0.74
C PRO A 98 -22.45 -20.07 -1.29
N THR A 99 -23.34 -19.35 -0.60
CA THR A 99 -23.81 -18.01 -0.99
C THR A 99 -22.69 -16.97 -1.01
N ARG A 100 -21.73 -17.06 -0.08
CA ARG A 100 -20.55 -16.17 -0.06
C ARG A 100 -19.59 -16.48 -1.21
N ARG A 101 -19.40 -17.76 -1.54
CA ARG A 101 -18.59 -18.16 -2.71
C ARG A 101 -19.18 -17.63 -4.01
N GLU A 102 -20.50 -17.74 -4.19
CA GLU A 102 -21.20 -17.15 -5.34
C GLU A 102 -21.10 -15.62 -5.38
N HIS A 103 -21.25 -14.95 -4.24
CA HIS A 103 -21.05 -13.51 -4.15
C HIS A 103 -19.61 -13.11 -4.53
N ALA A 104 -18.61 -13.80 -3.99
CA ALA A 104 -17.22 -13.57 -4.33
C ALA A 104 -16.95 -13.80 -5.82
N ALA A 105 -17.49 -14.87 -6.42
CA ALA A 105 -17.37 -15.13 -7.85
C ALA A 105 -17.99 -14.02 -8.72
N ARG A 106 -19.19 -13.53 -8.35
CA ARG A 106 -19.79 -12.37 -9.02
C ARG A 106 -18.93 -11.12 -8.88
N LEU A 107 -18.32 -10.91 -7.72
CA LEU A 107 -17.43 -9.77 -7.49
C LEU A 107 -16.12 -9.90 -8.29
N VAL A 108 -15.53 -11.10 -8.39
CA VAL A 108 -14.38 -11.37 -9.29
C VAL A 108 -14.73 -10.92 -10.70
N GLU A 109 -15.88 -11.37 -11.21
CA GLU A 109 -16.25 -11.14 -12.60
C GLU A 109 -16.58 -9.67 -12.87
N ALA A 110 -17.33 -9.02 -11.96
CA ALA A 110 -17.57 -7.58 -12.05
C ALA A 110 -16.26 -6.77 -12.05
N LEU A 111 -15.29 -7.18 -11.24
CA LEU A 111 -14.01 -6.49 -11.09
C LEU A 111 -12.93 -6.94 -12.08
N ARG A 112 -13.25 -7.90 -12.97
CA ARG A 112 -12.31 -8.50 -13.91
C ARG A 112 -11.79 -7.50 -14.92
N TYR A 113 -12.67 -6.62 -15.40
CA TYR A 113 -12.39 -5.61 -16.42
C TYR A 113 -12.14 -4.21 -15.85
N GLU A 114 -12.27 -4.05 -14.54
CA GLU A 114 -12.04 -2.77 -13.88
C GLU A 114 -10.54 -2.51 -13.73
N PRO A 115 -9.97 -1.41 -14.26
CA PRO A 115 -8.55 -1.13 -14.11
C PRO A 115 -8.12 -1.01 -12.64
N CYS A 116 -7.01 -1.64 -12.27
CA CYS A 116 -6.54 -1.64 -10.87
C CYS A 116 -5.33 -0.74 -10.60
N SER A 117 -4.62 -0.31 -11.65
CA SER A 117 -3.40 0.50 -11.57
C SER A 117 -3.06 1.10 -12.94
N PRO A 118 -2.16 2.10 -13.03
CA PRO A 118 -1.69 2.64 -14.31
C PRO A 118 -1.15 1.60 -15.29
N THR A 119 -0.58 0.51 -14.76
CA THR A 119 0.05 -0.57 -15.54
C THR A 119 -0.93 -1.73 -15.85
N CYS A 120 -2.22 -1.57 -15.57
CA CYS A 120 -3.21 -2.65 -15.68
C CYS A 120 -3.60 -2.91 -17.15
N ALA A 121 -3.54 -4.17 -17.59
CA ALA A 121 -3.93 -4.56 -18.94
C ALA A 121 -5.39 -4.22 -19.32
N ASN A 122 -6.26 -3.96 -18.34
CA ASN A 122 -7.64 -3.59 -18.61
C ASN A 122 -7.80 -2.21 -19.26
N TRP A 123 -6.80 -1.34 -19.20
CA TRP A 123 -6.83 -0.07 -19.94
C TRP A 123 -7.02 -0.28 -21.45
N LEU A 124 -6.52 -1.40 -21.97
CA LEU A 124 -6.70 -1.80 -23.36
C LEU A 124 -8.18 -2.00 -23.74
N ARG A 125 -9.06 -2.34 -22.79
CA ARG A 125 -10.51 -2.44 -23.04
C ARG A 125 -11.12 -1.09 -23.42
N TYR A 126 -10.50 -0.01 -22.95
CA TYR A 126 -11.00 1.36 -23.03
C TYR A 126 -10.14 2.23 -23.95
N GLY A 127 -9.36 1.61 -24.85
CA GLY A 127 -8.55 2.31 -25.84
C GLY A 127 -7.31 3.00 -25.30
N ILE A 128 -6.85 2.66 -24.10
CA ILE A 128 -5.68 3.28 -23.48
C ILE A 128 -4.58 2.24 -23.30
N GLN A 129 -3.37 2.57 -23.75
CA GLN A 129 -2.20 1.75 -23.47
C GLN A 129 -1.79 1.94 -22.01
N PRO A 130 -1.70 0.85 -21.23
CA PRO A 130 -1.24 0.95 -19.85
C PRO A 130 0.19 1.49 -19.79
N LYS A 131 0.55 2.11 -18.66
CA LYS A 131 1.93 2.52 -18.40
C LYS A 131 2.86 1.30 -18.52
N ALA A 132 3.90 1.41 -19.35
CA ALA A 132 4.80 0.31 -19.70
C ALA A 132 4.05 -0.90 -20.31
N ALA A 133 3.21 -0.63 -21.31
CA ALA A 133 2.57 -1.65 -22.14
C ALA A 133 3.62 -2.59 -22.76
N LYS A 134 3.24 -3.86 -22.94
CA LYS A 134 4.12 -4.91 -23.45
C LYS A 134 3.29 -5.96 -24.21
N PRO A 135 3.89 -6.75 -25.11
CA PRO A 135 3.17 -7.77 -25.85
C PRO A 135 2.50 -8.77 -24.90
N GLY A 136 1.31 -9.24 -25.32
CA GLY A 136 0.55 -10.25 -24.59
C GLY A 136 -0.24 -9.75 -23.37
N MET A 137 -0.33 -8.43 -23.15
CA MET A 137 -1.38 -7.89 -22.28
C MET A 137 -2.75 -8.02 -22.96
N THR A 138 -3.76 -8.44 -22.19
CA THR A 138 -5.12 -8.66 -22.70
C THR A 138 -6.15 -8.18 -21.66
N PRO A 139 -7.21 -7.48 -22.08
CA PRO A 139 -8.34 -7.15 -21.21
C PRO A 139 -8.87 -8.36 -20.44
N GLY A 140 -9.17 -8.17 -19.16
CA GLY A 140 -9.70 -9.21 -18.27
C GLY A 140 -8.69 -10.29 -17.84
N ARG A 141 -7.41 -10.15 -18.19
CA ARG A 141 -6.32 -11.09 -17.82
C ARG A 141 -5.17 -10.43 -17.06
N CYS A 142 -5.44 -9.30 -16.39
CA CYS A 142 -4.44 -8.63 -15.58
C CYS A 142 -3.93 -9.55 -14.44
N ARG A 143 -2.61 -9.71 -14.33
CA ARG A 143 -1.96 -10.51 -13.27
C ARG A 143 -1.77 -9.76 -11.94
N GLY A 144 -2.30 -8.55 -11.85
CA GLY A 144 -2.21 -7.70 -10.65
C GLY A 144 -2.91 -8.37 -9.46
N LYS A 145 -2.35 -8.17 -8.25
CA LYS A 145 -2.93 -8.73 -7.02
C LYS A 145 -4.40 -8.30 -6.83
N ALA A 146 -4.77 -7.12 -7.29
CA ALA A 146 -6.14 -6.62 -7.21
C ALA A 146 -7.18 -7.44 -8.00
N HIS A 147 -6.75 -8.30 -8.94
CA HIS A 147 -7.63 -9.18 -9.72
C HIS A 147 -7.65 -10.63 -9.22
N LYS A 148 -6.88 -10.94 -8.16
CA LYS A 148 -6.89 -12.30 -7.60
C LYS A 148 -8.08 -12.49 -6.67
N PRO A 149 -8.79 -13.62 -6.74
CA PRO A 149 -9.86 -13.95 -5.82
C PRO A 149 -9.45 -13.82 -4.35
N ASP A 150 -8.27 -14.34 -3.99
CA ASP A 150 -7.69 -14.29 -2.64
C ASP A 150 -7.48 -12.87 -2.07
N HIS A 151 -7.60 -11.84 -2.91
CA HIS A 151 -7.37 -10.46 -2.54
C HIS A 151 -8.63 -9.59 -2.62
N LEU A 152 -9.78 -10.19 -2.94
CA LEU A 152 -11.09 -9.54 -2.87
C LEU A 152 -11.42 -9.21 -1.41
N GLY A 153 -11.54 -7.92 -1.09
CA GLY A 153 -11.82 -7.43 0.26
C GLY A 153 -10.63 -6.77 0.98
N TYR A 154 -9.40 -6.94 0.50
CA TYR A 154 -8.27 -6.16 1.03
C TYR A 154 -8.28 -4.75 0.44
N ALA A 155 -8.94 -3.83 1.16
CA ALA A 155 -9.13 -2.43 0.76
C ALA A 155 -7.83 -1.78 0.20
N GLY A 156 -6.68 -2.06 0.80
CA GLY A 156 -5.40 -1.44 0.42
C GLY A 156 -4.77 -1.86 -0.92
N ARG A 157 -5.40 -2.73 -1.74
CA ARG A 157 -4.85 -3.12 -3.05
C ARG A 157 -5.58 -2.51 -4.25
N ARG A 158 -6.82 -2.03 -4.08
CA ARG A 158 -7.57 -1.25 -5.07
C ARG A 158 -7.76 0.21 -4.65
N VAL A 159 -7.76 0.48 -3.33
CA VAL A 159 -7.75 1.85 -2.80
C VAL A 159 -6.32 2.37 -2.76
N LEU A 160 -6.16 3.68 -2.96
CA LEU A 160 -4.87 4.36 -2.85
C LEU A 160 -4.16 3.97 -1.55
N VAL A 161 -2.94 3.45 -1.69
CA VAL A 161 -2.08 3.14 -0.54
C VAL A 161 -1.56 4.42 0.10
N SER A 162 -1.26 4.36 1.41
CA SER A 162 -0.82 5.50 2.23
C SER A 162 0.25 6.38 1.58
N ARG A 163 1.12 5.80 0.74
CA ARG A 163 2.14 6.54 -0.04
C ARG A 163 1.58 7.71 -0.83
N LYS A 164 0.39 7.58 -1.43
CA LYS A 164 -0.24 8.68 -2.19
C LYS A 164 -0.92 9.72 -1.29
N TRP A 165 -1.22 9.37 -0.04
CA TRP A 165 -1.88 10.25 0.92
C TRP A 165 -0.85 11.03 1.74
N SER A 166 0.19 10.36 2.22
CA SER A 166 1.25 10.97 3.03
C SER A 166 2.41 11.50 2.20
N ASN A 167 2.40 11.27 0.87
CA ASN A 167 3.52 11.48 -0.04
C ASN A 167 4.86 10.88 0.45
N LYS A 168 4.80 9.80 1.27
CA LYS A 168 5.97 9.17 1.88
C LYS A 168 6.07 7.70 1.54
N THR A 169 7.27 7.21 1.23
CA THR A 169 7.55 5.79 1.01
C THR A 169 7.56 4.99 2.32
N LEU A 170 7.47 3.66 2.23
CA LEU A 170 7.61 2.80 3.42
C LEU A 170 8.99 2.94 4.08
N ALA A 171 10.02 3.25 3.29
CA ALA A 171 11.38 3.49 3.78
C ALA A 171 11.43 4.79 4.58
N GLU A 172 10.82 5.87 4.08
CA GLU A 172 10.69 7.13 4.80
C GLU A 172 9.91 6.96 6.10
N HIS A 173 8.77 6.26 6.07
CA HIS A 173 8.02 5.94 7.31
C HIS A 173 8.86 5.13 8.31
N LYS A 174 9.73 4.22 7.84
CA LYS A 174 10.64 3.48 8.70
C LYS A 174 11.73 4.39 9.28
N GLN A 175 12.22 5.34 8.51
CA GLN A 175 13.20 6.32 8.95
C GLN A 175 12.59 7.27 9.98
N ASP A 176 11.38 7.78 9.76
CA ASP A 176 10.67 8.64 10.71
C ASP A 176 10.48 7.95 12.05
N ARG A 177 10.00 6.69 12.05
CA ARG A 177 9.88 5.90 13.29
C ARG A 177 11.23 5.69 13.98
N ARG A 178 12.29 5.41 13.21
CA ARG A 178 13.64 5.25 13.75
C ARG A 178 14.12 6.54 14.40
N THR A 179 13.97 7.68 13.71
CA THR A 179 14.34 9.00 14.23
C THR A 179 13.60 9.30 15.51
N TRP A 180 12.28 9.08 15.54
CA TRP A 180 11.47 9.28 16.73
C TRP A 180 11.94 8.41 17.91
N VAL A 181 12.17 7.10 17.69
CA VAL A 181 12.68 6.21 18.75
C VAL A 181 14.03 6.71 19.26
N LEU A 182 14.95 7.06 18.37
CA LEU A 182 16.29 7.52 18.79
C LEU A 182 16.23 8.83 19.58
N GLN A 183 15.36 9.77 19.17
CA GLN A 183 15.10 11.01 19.92
C GLN A 183 14.50 10.72 21.30
N ALA A 184 13.49 9.85 21.39
CA ALA A 184 12.88 9.45 22.66
C ALA A 184 13.88 8.78 23.61
N LEU A 185 14.89 8.10 23.07
CA LEU A 185 15.96 7.45 23.84
C LEU A 185 17.16 8.36 24.14
N GLY A 186 17.15 9.63 23.70
CA GLY A 186 18.28 10.54 23.86
C GLY A 186 19.54 10.09 23.11
N ILE A 187 19.40 9.26 22.08
CA ILE A 187 20.52 8.77 21.27
C ILE A 187 20.68 9.70 20.08
N ASP A 188 21.74 10.50 20.08
CA ASP A 188 22.11 11.33 18.94
C ASP A 188 22.37 10.45 17.72
N GLN A 189 21.68 10.75 16.61
CA GLN A 189 22.02 10.17 15.32
C GLN A 189 23.37 10.73 14.89
N GLN A 190 24.46 10.07 15.26
CA GLN A 190 25.68 10.21 14.49
C GLN A 190 25.44 9.53 13.15
N PRO A 191 25.41 10.27 12.02
CA PRO A 191 25.45 9.63 10.73
C PRO A 191 26.75 8.83 10.72
N ALA A 192 26.63 7.50 10.64
CA ALA A 192 27.80 6.68 10.39
C ALA A 192 28.39 7.18 9.07
N ASP A 193 29.61 7.70 9.09
CA ASP A 193 30.27 8.27 7.92
C ASP A 193 30.10 7.29 6.74
N PRO A 194 29.36 7.69 5.68
CA PRO A 194 29.05 6.79 4.57
C PRO A 194 30.29 6.34 3.79
N ARG A 195 31.45 6.98 4.02
CA ARG A 195 32.75 6.57 3.46
C ARG A 195 33.51 5.60 4.35
N ARG A 196 33.05 5.35 5.59
CA ARG A 196 33.69 4.42 6.52
C ARG A 196 33.48 2.96 6.15
N TYR A 197 32.38 2.66 5.44
CA TYR A 197 32.01 1.29 5.07
C TYR A 197 31.63 1.18 3.60
N THR A 198 32.24 0.22 2.91
CA THR A 198 31.84 -0.17 1.56
C THR A 198 31.02 -1.45 1.65
N TRP A 199 29.77 -1.40 1.23
CA TRP A 199 28.90 -2.58 1.19
C TRP A 199 29.09 -3.31 -0.13
N LYS A 200 29.39 -4.62 -0.07
CA LYS A 200 29.41 -5.50 -1.23
C LYS A 200 28.44 -6.65 -1.01
N PRO A 201 27.65 -7.05 -2.02
CA PRO A 201 26.80 -8.22 -1.91
C PRO A 201 27.68 -9.45 -1.69
N VAL A 202 27.34 -10.25 -0.68
CA VAL A 202 28.11 -11.46 -0.37
C VAL A 202 27.63 -12.60 -1.27
N PRO A 203 28.52 -13.26 -2.03
CA PRO A 203 28.14 -14.37 -2.91
C PRO A 203 27.49 -15.53 -2.14
N ALA A 204 26.60 -16.27 -2.83
CA ALA A 204 26.05 -17.50 -2.29
C ALA A 204 27.19 -18.53 -2.11
N GLY A 205 27.35 -19.05 -0.88
CA GLY A 205 28.41 -20.03 -0.56
C GLY A 205 29.73 -19.42 -0.06
N ASP A 206 29.80 -18.11 0.17
CA ASP A 206 30.97 -17.49 0.81
C ASP A 206 31.19 -18.07 2.21
N GLY A 207 32.35 -18.69 2.42
CA GLY A 207 32.74 -19.34 3.68
C GLY A 207 32.89 -18.39 4.87
N ASN A 208 32.95 -17.07 4.61
CA ASN A 208 32.95 -16.05 5.66
C ASN A 208 31.53 -15.71 6.15
N VAL A 209 30.48 -16.22 5.50
CA VAL A 209 29.10 -16.05 5.96
C VAL A 209 28.77 -17.17 6.93
N PRO A 210 28.42 -16.85 8.19
CA PRO A 210 27.98 -17.88 9.12
C PRO A 210 26.76 -18.64 8.57
N PRO A 211 26.65 -19.95 8.84
CA PRO A 211 25.51 -20.75 8.42
C PRO A 211 24.18 -20.08 8.77
N LEU A 212 23.14 -20.33 7.98
CA LEU A 212 21.83 -19.69 8.14
C LEU A 212 21.30 -19.79 9.59
N ALA A 213 21.43 -20.97 10.22
CA ALA A 213 21.02 -21.18 11.61
C ALA A 213 21.72 -20.21 12.59
N VAL A 214 23.03 -19.99 12.43
CA VAL A 214 23.81 -19.07 13.27
C VAL A 214 23.36 -17.62 13.07
N ARG A 215 23.11 -17.21 11.81
CA ARG A 215 22.60 -15.87 11.51
C ARG A 215 21.21 -15.64 12.10
N LEU A 216 20.32 -16.63 11.98
CA LEU A 216 18.99 -16.58 12.58
C LEU A 216 19.06 -16.47 14.11
N LEU A 217 19.91 -17.27 14.77
CA LEU A 217 20.11 -17.18 16.22
C LEU A 217 20.64 -15.81 16.64
N ARG A 218 21.58 -15.21 15.89
CA ARG A 218 22.06 -13.85 16.14
C ARG A 218 20.94 -12.81 16.00
N SER A 219 20.13 -12.90 14.95
CA SER A 219 18.98 -11.99 14.77
C SER A 219 17.90 -12.16 15.85
N ILE A 220 17.67 -13.39 16.33
CA ILE A 220 16.77 -13.66 17.46
C ILE A 220 17.32 -13.02 18.74
N HIS A 221 18.62 -13.21 19.01
CA HIS A 221 19.29 -12.63 20.17
C HIS A 221 19.24 -11.10 20.14
N GLU A 222 19.55 -10.46 19.00
CA GLU A 222 19.43 -9.00 18.85
C GLU A 222 18.00 -8.52 19.12
N ARG A 223 16.99 -9.24 18.61
CA ARG A 223 15.59 -8.91 18.83
C ARG A 223 15.19 -9.05 20.30
N GLN A 224 15.68 -10.08 21.00
CA GLN A 224 15.47 -10.25 22.43
C GLN A 224 16.16 -9.14 23.23
N ARG A 225 17.41 -8.80 22.90
CA ARG A 225 18.18 -7.71 23.52
C ARG A 225 17.43 -6.39 23.43
N TRP A 226 16.96 -6.04 22.23
CA TRP A 226 16.19 -4.81 22.03
C TRP A 226 14.85 -4.80 22.77
N ARG A 227 14.14 -5.94 22.82
CA ARG A 227 12.90 -6.04 23.62
C ARG A 227 13.15 -5.85 25.10
N ASN A 228 14.19 -6.47 25.65
CA ASN A 228 14.52 -6.34 27.06
C ASN A 228 14.93 -4.90 27.37
N HIS A 229 15.78 -4.32 26.54
CA HIS A 229 16.18 -2.92 26.70
C HIS A 229 14.97 -1.96 26.68
N LEU A 230 14.00 -2.17 25.77
CA LEU A 230 12.80 -1.35 25.71
C LEU A 230 11.93 -1.51 26.97
N ARG A 231 11.81 -2.74 27.49
CA ARG A 231 11.11 -3.01 28.76
C ARG A 231 11.79 -2.37 29.96
N ASP A 232 13.12 -2.36 29.98
CA ASP A 232 13.89 -1.70 31.05
C ASP A 232 13.65 -0.19 31.03
N LEU A 233 13.61 0.41 29.83
CA LEU A 233 13.29 1.83 29.64
C LEU A 233 11.83 2.15 30.01
N GLU A 234 10.87 1.29 29.63
CA GLU A 234 9.47 1.41 30.05
C GLU A 234 9.34 1.34 31.58
N ALA A 235 10.09 0.44 32.24
CA ALA A 235 10.11 0.33 33.69
C ALA A 235 10.76 1.54 34.38
N GLN A 236 11.80 2.14 33.77
CA GLN A 236 12.43 3.37 34.25
C GLN A 236 11.53 4.60 34.07
N ALA A 237 10.76 4.65 32.98
CA ALA A 237 9.79 5.70 32.72
C ALA A 237 8.54 5.59 33.60
N HIS A 238 8.22 4.39 34.10
CA HIS A 238 7.12 4.17 35.03
C HIS A 238 7.39 4.88 36.37
N GLY A 239 6.78 6.06 36.55
CA GLY A 239 6.94 6.90 37.75
C GLY A 239 7.70 8.21 37.51
N GLN A 240 8.19 8.46 36.29
CA GLN A 240 8.70 9.78 35.89
C GLN A 240 7.57 10.59 35.24
N ASP A 241 7.35 11.81 35.73
CA ASP A 241 6.51 12.78 35.01
C ASP A 241 7.27 13.28 33.78
N LEU A 242 6.80 12.87 32.60
CA LEU A 242 7.37 13.23 31.31
C LEU A 242 6.60 14.39 30.65
N SER A 243 5.79 15.13 31.41
CA SER A 243 5.08 16.30 30.90
C SER A 243 6.06 17.37 30.40
N ALA A 244 5.85 17.86 29.18
CA ALA A 244 6.72 18.83 28.51
C ALA A 244 6.50 20.28 28.98
N THR A 245 5.85 20.48 30.12
CA THR A 245 5.54 21.80 30.70
C THR A 245 6.25 21.94 32.04
N THR A 246 7.26 22.82 32.11
CA THR A 246 7.76 23.30 33.39
C THR A 246 6.66 24.10 34.08
N GLU A 247 6.28 23.71 35.31
CA GLU A 247 5.38 24.51 36.15
C GLU A 247 5.94 25.94 36.26
N ALA A 248 5.19 26.90 35.72
CA ALA A 248 5.49 28.31 35.87
C ALA A 248 5.09 28.73 37.30
N ALA A 249 6.06 29.22 38.07
CA ALA A 249 5.87 29.84 39.38
C ALA A 249 5.31 31.26 39.27
#